data_AF-A0A2V8CV07-F1
#
_entry.id   AF-A0A2V8CV07-F1
#
_cell.length_a   1.000
_cell.length_b   1.000
_cell.length_c   1.000
_cell.angle_alpha   90.00
_cell.angle_beta   90.00
_cell.angle_gamma   90.00
#
_symmetry.space_group_name_H-M   'P 1'
#
loop_
_entity.id
_entity.type
_entity.pdbx_description
1 polymer ?
#
loop_
_entity_poly.entity_id
_entity_poly.type
_entity_poly.pdbx_seq_one_letter_code
_entity_poly.pdbx_strand_id
1 'polypeptide(L)'
;MPRPPLVAICSTLLVGTALALWYVSSRAQTGPTVLDPHEVVFENGFRIVLIEDHRVPRVAASLQYRFGALSERNGEHGSAHFLEHAMHQGTTTVGVKDRDVDRKLLRAIYDTEQELLAERNAHRNAVRERNVFYDEGDWPITEKERRLRQKLYELEDEQSKNRIFSTSFPTMPR
;
A
#
# COMPACT_ATOMS: atom_id res chain seq x y z
N MET A 1 26.60 -19.44 75.84
CA MET A 1 25.88 -19.62 74.56
C MET A 1 26.72 -18.99 73.45
N PRO A 2 27.07 -19.70 72.36
CA PRO A 2 27.90 -19.14 71.31
C PRO A 2 27.07 -18.16 70.46
N ARG A 3 27.59 -16.95 70.24
CA ARG A 3 26.97 -15.96 69.34
C ARG A 3 27.23 -16.41 67.90
N PRO A 4 26.22 -16.46 67.01
CA PRO A 4 26.46 -16.81 65.61
C PRO A 4 27.38 -15.75 64.98
N PRO A 5 28.31 -16.15 64.10
CA PRO A 5 29.25 -15.21 63.50
C PRO A 5 28.49 -14.21 62.61
N LEU A 6 28.76 -12.92 62.79
CA LEU A 6 28.15 -11.80 62.04
C LEU A 6 28.12 -12.01 60.51
N VAL A 7 29.09 -12.77 59.98
CA VAL A 7 29.18 -13.15 58.55
C VAL A 7 28.00 -14.03 58.09
N ALA A 8 27.44 -14.89 58.96
CA ALA A 8 26.30 -15.75 58.64
C ALA A 8 24.97 -14.99 58.60
N ILE A 9 24.85 -13.93 59.39
CA ILE A 9 23.66 -13.05 59.39
C ILE A 9 23.66 -12.17 58.14
N CYS A 10 24.83 -11.68 57.71
CA CYS A 10 24.94 -10.81 56.54
C CYS A 10 24.69 -11.58 55.21
N SER A 11 25.15 -12.82 55.12
CA SER A 11 24.95 -13.66 53.94
C SER A 11 23.50 -14.17 53.78
N THR A 12 22.81 -14.48 54.88
CA THR A 12 21.37 -14.84 54.84
C THR A 12 20.48 -13.65 54.46
N LEU A 13 20.79 -12.43 54.92
CA LEU A 13 20.11 -11.20 54.49
C LEU A 13 20.30 -10.93 52.99
N LEU A 14 21.52 -11.07 52.48
CA LEU A 14 21.82 -10.87 51.05
C LEU A 14 21.07 -11.87 50.16
N VAL A 15 21.04 -13.15 50.52
CA VAL A 15 20.30 -14.18 49.77
C VAL A 15 18.79 -13.92 49.83
N GLY A 16 18.26 -13.52 51.00
CA GLY A 16 16.85 -13.14 51.15
C GLY A 16 16.45 -11.95 50.27
N THR A 17 17.30 -10.91 50.22
CA THR A 17 17.07 -9.76 49.34
C THR A 17 17.17 -10.10 47.86
N ALA A 18 18.13 -10.95 47.47
CA ALA A 18 18.27 -11.40 46.09
C ALA A 18 17.05 -12.22 45.64
N LEU A 19 16.55 -13.11 46.50
CA LEU A 19 15.32 -13.88 46.23
C LEU A 19 14.08 -12.99 46.15
N ALA A 20 13.97 -11.99 47.02
CA ALA A 20 12.88 -11.01 46.96
C ALA A 20 12.93 -10.17 45.68
N LEU A 21 14.11 -9.70 45.26
CA LEU A 21 14.28 -9.00 43.99
C LEU A 21 13.93 -9.91 42.80
N TRP A 22 14.37 -11.17 42.81
CA TRP A 22 14.06 -12.13 41.75
C TRP A 22 12.56 -12.39 41.64
N TYR A 23 11.87 -12.53 42.78
CA TYR A 23 10.43 -12.70 42.85
C TYR A 23 9.66 -11.48 42.31
N VAL A 24 10.11 -10.26 42.65
CA VAL A 24 9.49 -9.01 42.15
C VAL A 24 9.72 -8.81 40.65
N SER A 25 10.93 -9.06 40.15
CA SER A 25 11.24 -8.98 38.71
C SER A 25 10.43 -9.98 37.87
N SER A 26 10.14 -11.17 38.39
CA SER A 26 9.33 -12.17 37.69
C SER A 26 7.85 -11.77 37.49
N ARG A 27 7.33 -10.88 38.35
CA ARG A 27 5.95 -10.37 38.30
C ARG A 27 5.79 -9.15 37.37
N ALA A 28 6.89 -8.55 36.90
CA ALA A 28 6.87 -7.33 36.08
C ALA A 28 6.68 -7.59 34.57
N GLN A 29 6.63 -8.85 34.13
CA GLN A 29 6.29 -9.18 32.74
C GLN A 29 4.77 -9.13 32.54
N THR A 30 4.24 -7.93 32.32
CA THR A 30 2.96 -7.79 31.63
C THR A 30 3.18 -8.18 30.17
N GLY A 31 2.67 -9.34 29.76
CA GLY A 31 2.60 -9.73 28.36
C GLY A 31 1.81 -8.72 27.53
N PRO A 32 1.89 -8.79 26.18
CA PRO A 32 1.11 -7.89 25.33
C PRO A 32 -0.37 -7.96 25.72
N THR A 33 -0.98 -6.79 25.95
CA THR A 33 -2.42 -6.68 26.16
C THR A 33 -3.13 -7.31 24.97
N VAL A 34 -3.84 -8.41 25.19
CA VAL A 34 -4.72 -9.02 24.19
C VAL A 34 -5.85 -8.02 23.98
N LEU A 35 -5.91 -7.41 22.80
CA LEU A 35 -7.04 -6.58 22.41
C LEU A 35 -8.26 -7.49 22.22
N ASP A 36 -9.42 -7.08 22.72
CA ASP A 36 -10.67 -7.86 22.65
C ASP A 36 -11.34 -7.62 21.29
N PRO A 37 -11.46 -8.65 20.42
CA PRO A 37 -12.12 -8.50 19.13
C PRO A 37 -13.65 -8.57 19.28
N HIS A 38 -14.34 -7.59 18.73
CA HIS A 38 -15.80 -7.58 18.59
C HIS A 38 -16.22 -8.06 17.20
N GLU A 39 -17.12 -9.04 17.13
CA GLU A 39 -17.61 -9.60 15.86
C GLU A 39 -19.10 -9.25 15.64
N VAL A 40 -19.42 -8.79 14.43
CA VAL A 40 -20.80 -8.57 13.98
C VAL A 40 -21.01 -9.30 12.66
N VAL A 41 -22.06 -10.11 12.59
CA VAL A 41 -22.47 -10.84 11.38
C VAL A 41 -23.83 -10.31 10.93
N PHE A 42 -23.91 -9.84 9.69
CA PHE A 42 -25.14 -9.35 9.07
C PHE A 42 -25.97 -10.52 8.51
N GLU A 43 -27.25 -10.26 8.22
CA GLU A 43 -28.17 -11.26 7.66
C GLU A 43 -27.70 -11.86 6.33
N ASN A 44 -26.96 -11.09 5.53
CA ASN A 44 -26.36 -11.56 4.27
C ASN A 44 -25.07 -12.38 4.47
N GLY A 45 -24.67 -12.68 5.71
CA GLY A 45 -23.45 -13.41 6.06
C GLY A 45 -22.18 -12.56 6.01
N PHE A 46 -22.26 -11.26 5.73
CA PHE A 46 -21.12 -10.37 5.83
C PHE A 46 -20.67 -10.25 7.28
N ARG A 47 -19.35 -10.29 7.51
CA ARG A 47 -18.77 -10.29 8.84
C ARG A 47 -17.81 -9.13 9.02
N ILE A 48 -18.00 -8.39 10.10
CA ILE A 48 -17.08 -7.35 10.57
C ILE A 48 -16.42 -7.84 11.85
N VAL A 49 -15.09 -7.71 11.90
CA VAL A 49 -14.29 -7.91 13.12
C VAL A 49 -13.65 -6.57 13.45
N LEU A 50 -13.98 -6.02 14.62
CA LEU A 50 -13.51 -4.75 15.12
C LEU A 50 -12.55 -4.99 16.29
N ILE A 51 -11.38 -4.38 16.23
CA ILE A 51 -10.40 -4.39 17.32
C ILE A 51 -10.12 -2.94 17.67
N GLU A 52 -10.59 -2.50 18.84
CA GLU A 52 -10.42 -1.12 19.29
C GLU A 52 -9.09 -0.96 20.06
N ASP A 53 -8.30 0.04 19.68
CA ASP A 53 -7.08 0.42 20.37
C ASP A 53 -6.99 1.95 20.52
N HIS A 54 -7.35 2.47 21.69
CA HIS A 54 -7.36 3.90 21.98
C HIS A 54 -5.96 4.51 22.22
N ARG A 55 -4.89 3.71 22.16
CA ARG A 55 -3.52 4.23 22.38
C ARG A 55 -3.03 5.07 21.20
N VAL A 56 -3.60 4.88 20.01
CA VAL A 56 -3.18 5.54 18.78
C VAL A 56 -4.40 6.07 18.01
N PRO A 57 -4.44 7.35 17.61
CA PRO A 57 -5.57 7.92 16.88
C PRO A 57 -5.50 7.56 15.37
N ARG A 58 -5.48 6.27 15.05
CA ARG A 58 -5.44 5.75 13.67
C ARG A 58 -6.45 4.63 13.50
N VAL A 59 -7.01 4.55 12.30
CA VAL A 59 -7.89 3.47 11.88
C VAL A 59 -7.26 2.75 10.70
N ALA A 60 -7.25 1.42 10.75
CA ALA A 60 -6.91 0.57 9.62
C ALA A 60 -8.10 -0.35 9.36
N ALA A 61 -8.50 -0.47 8.10
CA ALA A 61 -9.58 -1.35 7.68
C ALA A 61 -9.11 -2.21 6.51
N SER A 62 -9.55 -3.46 6.48
CA SER A 62 -9.28 -4.39 5.39
C SER A 62 -10.55 -5.15 5.04
N LEU A 63 -10.85 -5.26 3.75
CA LEU A 63 -11.90 -6.13 3.24
C LEU A 63 -11.27 -7.42 2.74
N GLN A 64 -11.68 -8.55 3.31
CA GLN A 64 -11.17 -9.87 2.93
C GLN A 64 -12.25 -10.66 2.22
N TYR A 65 -11.92 -11.16 1.03
CA TYR A 65 -12.77 -12.06 0.27
C TYR A 65 -12.28 -13.50 0.42
N ARG A 66 -13.20 -14.45 0.55
CA ARG A 66 -12.88 -15.89 0.52
C ARG A 66 -12.77 -16.38 -0.93
N PHE A 67 -11.91 -15.72 -1.71
CA PHE A 67 -11.66 -16.01 -3.12
C PHE A 67 -10.19 -15.73 -3.45
N GLY A 68 -9.61 -16.49 -4.38
CA GLY A 68 -8.23 -16.31 -4.84
C GLY A 68 -7.88 -17.33 -5.91
N ALA A 69 -6.59 -17.45 -6.25
CA ALA A 69 -6.11 -18.35 -7.30
C ALA A 69 -6.56 -19.83 -7.12
N LEU A 70 -6.68 -20.29 -5.87
CA LEU A 70 -7.17 -21.65 -5.55
C LEU A 70 -8.64 -21.88 -5.90
N SER A 71 -9.41 -20.81 -6.10
CA SER A 71 -10.83 -20.86 -6.47
C SER A 71 -11.06 -20.78 -7.98
N GLU A 72 -10.01 -20.62 -8.78
CA GLU A 72 -10.08 -20.48 -10.24
C GLU A 72 -10.30 -21.84 -10.92
N ARG A 73 -11.08 -21.86 -12.00
CA ARG A 73 -11.29 -23.06 -12.82
C ARG A 73 -10.24 -23.15 -13.94
N ASN A 74 -10.11 -24.33 -14.54
CA ASN A 74 -9.30 -24.49 -15.73
C ASN A 74 -9.75 -23.52 -16.83
N GLY A 75 -8.82 -22.73 -17.35
CA GLY A 75 -9.09 -21.69 -18.35
C GLY A 75 -9.41 -20.31 -17.75
N GLU A 76 -9.53 -20.17 -16.43
CA GLU A 76 -9.76 -18.90 -15.73
C GLU A 76 -8.54 -18.44 -14.92
N HIS A 77 -7.37 -19.03 -15.17
CA HIS A 77 -6.17 -18.74 -14.40
C HIS A 77 -5.77 -17.27 -14.47
N GLY A 78 -5.49 -16.68 -13.30
CA GLY A 78 -5.11 -15.28 -13.17
C GLY A 78 -6.28 -14.30 -13.05
N SER A 79 -7.52 -14.78 -13.04
CA SER A 79 -8.72 -13.94 -12.84
C SER A 79 -8.71 -13.19 -11.51
N ALA A 80 -8.27 -13.83 -10.42
CA ALA A 80 -8.17 -13.20 -9.11
C ALA A 80 -7.14 -12.06 -9.10
N HIS A 81 -6.00 -12.26 -9.75
CA HIS A 81 -4.97 -11.24 -9.87
C HIS A 81 -5.45 -10.09 -10.78
N PHE A 82 -6.07 -10.42 -11.93
CA PHE A 82 -6.63 -9.42 -12.82
C PHE A 82 -7.71 -8.56 -12.12
N LEU A 83 -8.59 -9.18 -11.35
CA LEU A 83 -9.61 -8.48 -10.58
C LEU A 83 -8.98 -7.51 -9.57
N GLU A 84 -7.91 -7.91 -8.88
CA GLU A 84 -7.21 -7.06 -7.92
C GLU A 84 -6.66 -5.78 -8.59
N HIS A 85 -6.04 -5.89 -9.76
CA HIS A 85 -5.62 -4.70 -10.53
C HIS A 85 -6.82 -3.85 -10.97
N ALA A 86 -7.89 -4.49 -11.45
CA ALA A 86 -9.07 -3.78 -11.97
C ALA A 86 -9.85 -3.03 -10.88
N MET A 87 -9.91 -3.57 -9.66
CA MET A 87 -10.63 -2.95 -8.53
C MET A 87 -10.09 -1.55 -8.18
N HIS A 88 -8.83 -1.28 -8.49
CA HIS A 88 -8.18 0.00 -8.20
C HIS A 88 -8.28 1.03 -9.35
N GLN A 89 -8.90 0.67 -10.48
CA GLN A 89 -9.04 1.57 -11.64
C GLN A 89 -10.21 2.55 -11.54
N GLY A 90 -11.02 2.46 -10.49
CA GLY A 90 -12.17 3.31 -10.25
C GLY A 90 -13.50 2.56 -10.29
N THR A 91 -14.54 3.22 -9.79
CA THR A 91 -15.92 2.74 -9.68
C THR A 91 -16.85 3.63 -10.50
N THR A 92 -18.16 3.36 -10.46
CA THR A 92 -19.18 4.25 -11.05
C THR A 92 -19.30 5.59 -10.32
N THR A 93 -18.76 5.69 -9.10
CA THR A 93 -18.91 6.87 -8.23
C THR A 93 -17.60 7.63 -8.05
N VAL A 94 -16.45 6.93 -8.04
CA VAL A 94 -15.12 7.49 -7.83
C VAL A 94 -14.23 7.05 -8.98
N GLY A 95 -13.56 7.97 -9.68
CA GLY A 95 -12.76 7.65 -10.85
C GLY A 95 -12.89 8.76 -11.90
N VAL A 96 -13.80 8.58 -12.86
CA VAL A 96 -14.00 9.52 -13.98
C VAL A 96 -15.45 9.99 -14.06
N LYS A 97 -15.66 11.24 -14.47
CA LYS A 97 -16.99 11.85 -14.61
C LYS A 97 -17.74 11.27 -15.81
N ASP A 98 -17.07 11.18 -16.95
CA ASP A 98 -17.60 10.61 -18.19
C ASP A 98 -16.66 9.52 -18.73
N ARG A 99 -17.15 8.28 -18.76
CA ARG A 99 -16.38 7.11 -19.21
C ARG A 99 -16.13 7.10 -20.72
N ASP A 100 -17.04 7.65 -21.52
CA ASP A 100 -16.91 7.68 -22.97
C ASP A 100 -15.88 8.71 -23.42
N VAL A 101 -15.83 9.86 -22.73
CA VAL A 101 -14.78 10.87 -22.90
C VAL A 101 -13.43 10.30 -22.47
N ASP A 102 -13.36 9.69 -21.28
CA ASP A 102 -12.12 9.10 -20.76
C ASP A 102 -11.56 8.03 -21.71
N ARG A 103 -12.42 7.14 -22.20
CA ARG A 103 -12.03 6.10 -23.17
C ARG A 103 -11.40 6.68 -24.44
N LYS A 104 -11.94 7.79 -24.95
CA LYS A 104 -11.39 8.46 -26.14
C LYS A 104 -10.03 9.08 -25.84
N LEU A 105 -9.88 9.74 -24.70
CA LEU A 105 -8.63 10.35 -24.25
C LEU A 105 -7.55 9.29 -24.02
N LEU A 106 -7.85 8.22 -23.28
CA LEU A 106 -6.93 7.11 -23.04
C LEU A 106 -6.47 6.46 -24.35
N ARG A 107 -7.36 6.33 -25.35
CA ARG A 107 -6.97 5.82 -26.66
C ARG A 107 -6.00 6.77 -27.37
N ALA A 108 -6.27 8.07 -27.35
CA ALA A 108 -5.38 9.06 -27.95
C ALA A 108 -4.02 9.14 -27.24
N ILE A 109 -3.99 8.98 -25.92
CA ILE A 109 -2.78 8.86 -25.09
C ILE A 109 -1.99 7.64 -25.55
N TYR A 110 -2.62 6.46 -25.54
CA TYR A 110 -2.00 5.20 -25.95
C TYR A 110 -1.40 5.29 -27.35
N ASP A 111 -2.16 5.78 -28.33
CA ASP A 111 -1.68 5.91 -29.71
C ASP A 111 -0.47 6.85 -29.80
N THR A 112 -0.50 7.97 -29.05
CA THR A 112 0.61 8.92 -28.98
C THR A 112 1.84 8.33 -28.28
N GLU A 113 1.66 7.54 -27.22
CA GLU A 113 2.75 6.81 -26.55
C GLU A 113 3.39 5.78 -27.47
N GLN A 114 2.60 5.02 -28.25
CA GLN A 114 3.14 4.06 -29.22
C GLN A 114 3.97 4.76 -30.29
N GLU A 115 3.50 5.90 -30.81
CA GLU A 115 4.29 6.72 -31.75
C GLU A 115 5.60 7.24 -31.12
N LEU A 116 5.54 7.69 -29.86
CA LEU A 116 6.70 8.16 -29.11
C LEU A 116 7.72 7.04 -28.88
N LEU A 117 7.26 5.86 -28.50
CA LEU A 117 8.10 4.68 -28.31
C LEU A 117 8.75 4.25 -29.63
N ALA A 118 8.01 4.25 -30.73
CA ALA A 118 8.54 3.94 -32.06
C ALA A 118 9.63 4.93 -32.48
N GLU A 119 9.40 6.24 -32.27
CA GLU A 119 10.39 7.29 -32.54
C GLU A 119 11.64 7.12 -31.68
N ARG A 120 11.49 6.91 -30.36
CA ARG A 120 12.62 6.70 -29.44
C ARG A 120 13.42 5.46 -29.78
N ASN A 121 12.75 4.37 -30.16
CA ASN A 121 13.41 3.14 -30.58
C ASN A 121 14.21 3.35 -31.88
N ALA A 122 13.62 4.02 -32.88
CA ALA A 122 14.29 4.34 -34.14
C ALA A 122 15.51 5.27 -33.91
N HIS A 123 15.32 6.33 -33.12
CA HIS A 123 16.40 7.26 -32.79
C HIS A 123 17.55 6.57 -32.05
N ARG A 124 17.24 5.75 -31.04
CA ARG A 124 18.23 4.96 -30.29
C ARG A 124 19.03 4.03 -31.22
N ASN A 125 18.37 3.38 -32.18
CA ASN A 125 19.05 2.51 -33.14
C ASN A 125 19.99 3.31 -34.05
N ALA A 126 19.55 4.46 -34.55
CA ALA A 126 20.39 5.34 -35.38
C ALA A 126 21.58 5.95 -34.62
N VAL A 127 21.46 6.18 -33.31
CA VAL A 127 22.58 6.60 -32.45
C VAL A 127 23.58 5.45 -32.24
N ARG A 128 23.08 4.24 -31.97
CA ARG A 128 23.91 3.04 -31.81
C ARG A 128 24.71 2.71 -33.07
N GLU A 129 24.09 2.79 -34.25
CA GLU A 129 24.78 2.58 -35.54
C GLU A 129 25.95 3.56 -35.77
N ARG A 130 25.90 4.73 -35.15
CA ARG A 130 26.94 5.75 -35.24
C ARG A 130 28.02 5.64 -34.16
N ASN A 131 27.95 4.63 -33.28
CA ASN A 131 28.85 4.46 -32.12
C ASN A 131 28.97 5.72 -31.25
N VAL A 132 27.92 6.54 -31.21
CA VAL A 132 27.87 7.73 -30.34
C VAL A 132 27.26 7.30 -29.02
N PHE A 133 28.04 7.45 -27.94
CA PHE A 133 27.59 7.21 -26.58
C PHE A 133 27.30 8.56 -25.91
N TYR A 134 26.15 8.64 -25.24
CA TYR A 134 25.76 9.81 -24.44
C TYR A 134 25.84 9.42 -22.97
N ASP A 135 26.20 10.38 -22.12
CA ASP A 135 26.05 10.26 -20.68
C ASP A 135 24.55 10.16 -20.32
N GLU A 136 24.23 9.49 -19.21
CA GLU A 136 22.85 9.33 -18.77
C GLU A 136 22.19 10.70 -18.53
N GLY A 137 21.16 11.01 -19.34
CA GLY A 137 20.41 12.26 -19.26
C GLY A 137 20.63 13.20 -20.46
N ASP A 138 21.73 13.04 -21.20
CA ASP A 138 22.09 13.89 -22.34
C ASP A 138 21.67 13.32 -23.71
N TRP A 139 20.72 12.39 -23.70
CA TRP A 139 20.22 11.79 -24.93
C TRP A 139 19.53 12.85 -25.79
N PRO A 140 19.98 13.07 -27.04
CA PRO A 140 19.36 14.06 -27.91
C PRO A 140 17.94 13.62 -28.23
N ILE A 141 17.00 14.54 -28.07
CA ILE A 141 15.61 14.33 -28.43
C ILE A 141 15.37 14.79 -29.87
N THR A 142 14.63 14.00 -30.64
CA THR A 142 14.20 14.45 -31.97
C THR A 142 13.09 15.49 -31.84
N GLU A 143 12.93 16.33 -32.86
CA GLU A 143 11.82 17.30 -32.87
C GLU A 143 10.45 16.60 -32.85
N LYS A 144 10.36 15.42 -33.46
CA LYS A 144 9.17 14.58 -33.41
C LYS A 144 8.91 14.06 -31.99
N GLU A 145 9.94 13.60 -31.27
CA GLU A 145 9.82 13.22 -29.86
C GLU A 145 9.34 14.41 -29.00
N ARG A 146 9.92 15.61 -29.17
CA ARG A 146 9.51 16.82 -28.45
C ARG A 146 8.01 17.11 -28.66
N ARG A 147 7.54 17.08 -29.90
CA ARG A 147 6.14 17.31 -30.25
C ARG A 147 5.21 16.25 -29.67
N LEU A 148 5.60 14.97 -29.72
CA LEU A 148 4.79 13.87 -29.18
C LEU A 148 4.68 13.95 -27.66
N ARG A 149 5.76 14.31 -26.96
CA ARG A 149 5.74 14.57 -25.51
C ARG A 149 4.80 15.72 -25.17
N GLN A 150 4.87 16.83 -25.90
CA GLN A 150 3.98 17.97 -25.70
C GLN A 150 2.50 17.57 -25.86
N LYS A 151 2.18 16.83 -26.94
CA LYS A 151 0.84 16.30 -27.17
C LYS A 151 0.38 15.35 -26.06
N LEU A 152 1.27 14.49 -25.56
CA LEU A 152 0.97 13.58 -24.46
C LEU A 152 0.58 14.36 -23.20
N TYR A 153 1.36 15.40 -22.85
CA TYR A 153 1.04 16.26 -21.71
C TYR A 153 -0.32 16.96 -21.85
N GLU A 154 -0.65 17.47 -23.04
CA GLU A 154 -1.96 18.10 -23.29
C GLU A 154 -3.11 17.10 -23.13
N LEU A 155 -2.95 15.87 -23.64
CA LEU A 155 -3.96 14.82 -23.49
C LEU A 155 -4.12 14.36 -22.04
N GLU A 156 -3.03 14.23 -21.29
CA GLU A 156 -3.04 13.90 -19.87
C GLU A 156 -3.70 15.01 -19.03
N ASP A 157 -3.45 16.28 -19.35
CA ASP A 157 -4.10 17.41 -18.71
C ASP A 157 -5.61 17.40 -18.94
N GLU A 158 -6.06 17.17 -20.18
CA GLU A 158 -7.48 17.00 -20.51
C GLU A 158 -8.10 15.80 -19.79
N GLN A 159 -7.38 14.68 -19.71
CA GLN A 159 -7.83 13.50 -18.99
C GLN A 159 -7.96 13.78 -17.48
N SER A 160 -7.07 14.58 -16.91
CA SER A 160 -7.11 14.98 -15.50
C SER A 160 -8.39 15.75 -15.14
N LYS A 161 -8.87 16.61 -16.04
CA LYS A 161 -10.10 17.42 -15.85
C LYS A 161 -11.35 16.56 -15.73
N ASN A 162 -11.32 15.37 -16.33
CA ASN A 162 -12.38 14.38 -16.27
C ASN A 162 -12.35 13.50 -15.01
N ARG A 163 -11.35 13.63 -14.13
CA ARG A 163 -11.25 12.82 -12.91
C ARG A 163 -12.17 13.35 -11.80
N ILE A 164 -12.71 12.43 -11.00
CA ILE A 164 -13.43 12.70 -9.75
C ILE A 164 -12.42 12.53 -8.61
N PHE A 165 -11.90 13.63 -8.10
CA PHE A 165 -11.20 13.64 -6.83
C PHE A 165 -12.23 13.67 -5.71
N SER A 166 -12.03 12.88 -4.64
CA SER A 166 -13.01 12.80 -3.55
C SER A 166 -13.34 14.19 -3.01
N THR A 167 -14.53 14.69 -3.30
CA THR A 167 -15.05 15.90 -2.66
C THR A 167 -15.30 15.53 -1.20
N SER A 168 -14.56 16.19 -0.30
CA SER A 168 -14.70 16.21 1.16
C SER A 168 -15.76 15.27 1.76
N PHE A 169 -15.32 14.31 2.58
CA PHE A 169 -16.22 13.54 3.45
C PHE A 169 -17.19 14.51 4.14
N PRO A 170 -18.52 14.29 4.07
CA PRO A 170 -19.45 15.08 4.86
C PRO A 170 -19.00 14.98 6.32
N THR A 171 -18.70 16.11 6.93
CA THR A 171 -18.35 16.17 8.35
C THR A 171 -19.48 15.49 9.12
N MET A 172 -19.21 14.36 9.77
CA MET A 172 -20.20 13.75 10.65
C MET A 172 -20.62 14.79 11.69
N PRO A 173 -21.93 15.01 11.91
CA PRO A 173 -22.35 15.78 13.07
C PRO A 173 -21.81 15.09 14.33
N ARG A 174 -21.19 15.88 15.20
CA ARG A 174 -20.69 15.43 16.51
C ARG A 174 -21.86 15.03 17.41
#